data_AF-A0A9P6WBU1-F1
#
_entry.id   AF-A0A9P6WBU1-F1
#
_cell.length_a   1.000
_cell.length_b   1.000
_cell.length_c   1.000
_cell.angle_alpha   90.00
_cell.angle_beta   90.00
_cell.angle_gamma   90.00
#
_symmetry.space_group_name_H-M   'P 1'
#
loop_
_entity.id
_entity.type
_entity.pdbx_description
1 polymer ?
#
loop_
_entity_poly.entity_id
_entity_poly.type
_entity_poly.pdbx_seq_one_letter_code
_entity_poly.pdbx_strand_id
1 'polypeptide(L)'
;MSFGLVSGTETQDVSPEEQVVMDLIKQLSSQYGNDVEISTVKPDELLKLATALYKHGISSNDLLAGGDEDDQEDDDEEEEEEQESEQDETEVNEEDENSKQDLKGFEQFVIGSPFENSLMLLSLIKSLEDDDSLNKLLLSDVYDLAGNNHLELENFEEAIPSYEKALNLLEEHYKDDSTNEDITEGYMKLCEALKWAQDTENYEKYLKKIIRLIELRVDRRKSKDLEKDKARLLELKEDLDDINESQMDIRERHPEFDSVLKRALGQLLSPDEISANSDAVINDLSSIVKKKKPKHK
;
A
#
# COMPACT_ATOMS: atom_id res chain seq x y z
N MET A 1 17.47 -7.14 -60.75
CA MET A 1 17.01 -7.54 -59.41
C MET A 1 18.10 -7.16 -58.43
N SER A 2 17.91 -6.04 -57.75
CA SER A 2 18.81 -5.56 -56.71
C SER A 2 17.94 -5.23 -55.51
N PHE A 3 17.85 -6.18 -54.58
CA PHE A 3 17.32 -5.95 -53.25
C PHE A 3 18.47 -5.42 -52.40
N GLY A 4 18.35 -4.17 -51.96
CA GLY A 4 19.33 -3.52 -51.10
C GLY A 4 18.63 -2.98 -49.86
N LEU A 5 18.66 -3.80 -48.80
CA LEU A 5 18.78 -3.46 -47.38
C LEU A 5 17.97 -2.25 -46.88
N VAL A 6 16.82 -2.54 -46.29
CA VAL A 6 16.23 -1.71 -45.24
C VAL A 6 16.81 -2.22 -43.92
N SER A 7 17.79 -1.52 -43.35
CA SER A 7 18.13 -1.65 -41.92
C SER A 7 17.37 -0.55 -41.18
N GLY A 8 16.09 -0.80 -40.92
CA GLY A 8 15.38 -0.07 -39.88
C GLY A 8 15.80 -0.67 -38.55
N THR A 9 16.72 -0.01 -37.84
CA THR A 9 16.77 -0.18 -36.39
C THR A 9 15.55 0.56 -35.87
N GLU A 10 14.47 -0.17 -35.61
CA GLU A 10 13.39 0.32 -34.76
C GLU A 10 14.04 0.74 -33.44
N THR A 11 14.15 2.04 -33.23
CA THR A 11 14.36 2.58 -31.90
C THR A 11 13.08 2.23 -31.14
N GLN A 12 13.14 1.19 -30.29
CA GLN A 12 12.11 1.04 -29.27
C GLN A 12 12.03 2.37 -28.54
N ASP A 13 10.85 2.99 -28.53
CA ASP A 13 10.61 4.21 -27.79
C ASP A 13 10.72 3.87 -26.30
N VAL A 14 11.91 4.14 -25.75
CA VAL A 14 12.22 4.02 -24.32
C VAL A 14 11.38 5.07 -23.58
N SER A 15 10.72 4.68 -22.49
CA SER A 15 9.92 5.64 -21.72
C SER A 15 10.80 6.75 -21.12
N PRO A 16 10.26 7.97 -20.90
CA PRO A 16 11.03 9.05 -20.27
C PRO A 16 11.67 8.63 -18.93
N GLU A 17 10.96 7.83 -18.14
CA GLU A 17 11.40 7.33 -16.84
C GLU A 17 12.51 6.29 -16.98
N GLU A 18 12.41 5.38 -17.96
CA GLU A 18 13.48 4.42 -18.26
C GLU A 18 14.75 5.15 -18.72
N GLN A 19 14.60 6.18 -19.56
CA GLN A 19 15.74 7.01 -20.00
C GLN A 19 16.43 7.71 -18.81
N VAL A 20 15.66 8.17 -17.81
CA VAL A 20 16.22 8.77 -16.58
C VAL A 20 17.04 7.75 -15.78
N VAL A 21 16.56 6.50 -15.66
CA VAL A 21 17.32 5.42 -15.00
C VAL A 21 18.63 5.16 -15.77
N MET A 22 18.56 5.03 -17.09
CA MET A 22 19.73 4.77 -17.94
C MET A 22 20.77 5.90 -17.89
N ASP A 23 20.32 7.15 -17.90
CA ASP A 23 21.20 8.32 -17.79
C ASP A 23 21.88 8.37 -16.42
N LEU A 24 21.14 8.07 -15.34
CA LEU A 24 21.69 8.05 -13.99
C LEU A 24 22.70 6.91 -13.81
N ILE A 25 22.41 5.71 -14.31
CA ILE A 25 23.35 4.58 -14.34
C ILE A 25 24.62 4.97 -15.08
N LYS A 26 24.50 5.55 -16.27
CA LYS A 26 25.66 6.01 -17.05
C LYS A 26 26.48 7.07 -16.31
N GLN A 27 25.83 8.00 -15.62
CA GLN A 27 26.50 9.00 -14.79
C GLN A 27 27.27 8.34 -13.64
N LEU A 28 26.63 7.42 -12.91
CA LEU A 28 27.24 6.73 -11.77
C LEU A 28 28.39 5.82 -12.21
N SER A 29 28.23 5.04 -13.29
CA SER A 29 29.31 4.24 -13.89
C SER A 29 30.48 5.11 -14.35
N SER A 30 30.22 6.32 -14.87
CA SER A 30 31.29 7.26 -15.24
C SER A 30 32.03 7.86 -14.02
N GLN A 31 31.32 8.07 -12.92
CA GLN A 31 31.86 8.67 -11.70
C GLN A 31 32.66 7.67 -10.86
N TYR A 32 32.18 6.43 -10.76
CA TYR A 32 32.72 5.40 -9.87
C TYR A 32 33.46 4.27 -10.58
N GLY A 33 33.25 4.12 -11.89
CA GLY A 33 33.74 3.00 -12.70
C GLY A 33 32.68 1.89 -12.87
N ASN A 34 32.74 1.18 -13.99
CA ASN A 34 31.76 0.15 -14.35
C ASN A 34 31.79 -1.06 -13.40
N ASP A 35 32.93 -1.37 -12.78
CA ASP A 35 33.10 -2.51 -11.88
C ASP A 35 33.11 -2.08 -10.40
N VAL A 36 32.54 -0.91 -10.08
CA VAL A 36 32.49 -0.43 -8.70
C VAL A 36 31.68 -1.38 -7.81
N GLU A 37 32.17 -1.63 -6.61
CA GLU A 37 31.40 -2.25 -5.53
C GLU A 37 30.36 -1.24 -5.04
N ILE A 38 29.07 -1.54 -5.24
CA ILE A 38 27.98 -0.59 -5.02
C ILE A 38 27.91 -0.11 -3.57
N SER A 39 28.36 -0.94 -2.62
CA SER A 39 28.47 -0.60 -1.19
C SER A 39 29.43 0.57 -0.89
N THR A 40 30.30 0.94 -1.83
CA THR A 40 31.25 2.06 -1.68
C THR A 40 30.71 3.39 -2.19
N VAL A 41 29.53 3.38 -2.83
CA VAL A 41 28.87 4.54 -3.41
C VAL A 41 28.15 5.32 -2.31
N LYS A 42 28.04 6.64 -2.47
CA LYS A 42 27.37 7.49 -1.48
C LYS A 42 25.88 7.12 -1.35
N PRO A 43 25.35 6.98 -0.11
CA PRO A 43 23.93 6.68 0.12
C PRO A 43 22.95 7.59 -0.63
N ASP A 44 23.21 8.90 -0.69
CA ASP A 44 22.36 9.87 -1.41
C ASP A 44 22.23 9.57 -2.91
N GLU A 45 23.28 9.03 -3.52
CA GLU A 45 23.29 8.71 -4.95
C GLU A 45 22.59 7.38 -5.21
N LEU A 46 22.73 6.40 -4.30
CA LEU A 46 21.98 5.16 -4.34
C LEU A 46 20.48 5.41 -4.16
N LEU A 47 20.09 6.30 -3.23
CA LEU A 47 18.69 6.65 -3.01
C LEU A 47 18.08 7.32 -4.26
N LYS A 48 18.84 8.16 -4.96
CA LYS A 48 18.38 8.74 -6.24
C LYS A 48 18.13 7.67 -7.28
N LEU A 49 19.00 6.66 -7.38
CA LEU A 49 18.82 5.55 -8.30
C LEU A 49 17.60 4.70 -7.93
N ALA A 50 17.45 4.34 -6.66
CA ALA A 50 16.26 3.64 -6.16
C ALA A 50 14.97 4.44 -6.47
N THR A 51 14.99 5.75 -6.27
CA THR A 51 13.84 6.63 -6.58
C THR A 51 13.52 6.62 -8.08
N ALA A 52 14.53 6.65 -8.94
CA ALA A 52 14.33 6.59 -10.40
C ALA A 52 13.76 5.25 -10.82
N LEU A 53 14.25 4.15 -10.24
CA LEU A 53 13.75 2.79 -10.48
C LEU A 53 12.29 2.64 -10.03
N TYR A 54 11.93 3.12 -8.84
CA TYR A 54 10.54 3.14 -8.37
C TYR A 54 9.63 3.87 -9.37
N LYS A 55 10.01 5.09 -9.79
CA LYS A 55 9.22 5.86 -10.77
C LYS A 55 9.09 5.17 -12.12
N HIS A 56 10.16 4.53 -12.58
CA HIS A 56 10.12 3.70 -13.77
C HIS A 56 9.16 2.52 -13.60
N GLY A 57 9.17 1.86 -12.44
CA GLY A 57 8.20 0.82 -12.08
C GLY A 57 6.76 1.30 -12.19
N ILE A 58 6.43 2.45 -11.59
CA ILE A 58 5.10 3.07 -11.70
C ILE A 58 4.72 3.28 -13.17
N SER A 59 5.56 3.95 -13.95
CA SER A 59 5.28 4.26 -15.36
C SER A 59 5.09 3.01 -16.23
N SER A 60 5.77 1.91 -15.88
CA SER A 60 5.74 0.66 -16.64
C SER A 60 4.53 -0.19 -16.27
N ASN A 61 4.08 -0.12 -15.01
CA ASN A 61 2.91 -0.84 -14.53
C ASN A 61 1.60 -0.20 -15.00
N ASP A 62 1.56 1.14 -15.06
CA ASP A 62 0.40 1.91 -15.53
C ASP A 62 0.08 1.65 -17.01
N LEU A 63 1.09 1.29 -17.81
CA LEU A 63 0.98 0.89 -19.22
C LEU A 63 0.18 -0.41 -19.44
N LEU A 64 -0.08 -1.20 -18.39
CA LEU A 64 -0.90 -2.42 -18.46
C LEU A 64 -2.31 -2.24 -17.87
N ALA A 65 -2.58 -1.14 -17.16
CA ALA A 65 -3.84 -0.92 -16.43
C ALA A 65 -4.84 0.02 -17.14
N GLY A 66 -4.48 0.64 -18.26
CA GLY A 66 -5.30 1.69 -18.87
C GLY A 66 -5.18 1.77 -20.39
N GLY A 67 -5.64 0.74 -21.10
CA GLY A 67 -5.96 0.83 -22.52
C GLY A 67 -7.29 1.56 -22.75
N ASP A 68 -7.34 2.86 -22.45
CA ASP A 68 -8.34 3.77 -22.99
C ASP A 68 -7.81 4.28 -24.34
N GLU A 69 -8.26 3.69 -25.44
CA GLU A 69 -8.61 4.41 -26.68
C GLU A 69 -9.40 3.50 -27.64
N ASP A 70 -10.61 3.98 -27.94
CA ASP A 70 -11.50 3.68 -29.06
C ASP A 70 -12.55 2.55 -28.97
N ASP A 71 -13.77 2.99 -28.62
CA ASP A 71 -15.08 2.57 -29.12
C ASP A 71 -15.05 1.55 -30.27
N GLN A 72 -15.46 0.32 -29.96
CA GLN A 72 -16.36 -0.43 -30.84
C GLN A 72 -17.34 -1.22 -29.97
N GLU A 73 -18.58 -0.73 -29.97
CA GLU A 73 -19.77 -1.51 -29.66
C GLU A 73 -19.74 -2.80 -30.49
N ASP A 74 -19.71 -3.96 -29.82
CA ASP A 74 -20.49 -5.12 -30.26
C ASP A 74 -20.68 -6.08 -29.07
N ASP A 75 -21.96 -6.37 -28.81
CA ASP A 75 -22.51 -7.50 -28.06
C ASP A 75 -21.79 -8.81 -28.41
N ASP A 76 -21.37 -9.58 -27.40
CA ASP A 76 -21.98 -10.88 -27.10
C ASP A 76 -21.11 -11.72 -26.15
N GLU A 77 -21.83 -12.29 -25.18
CA GLU A 77 -21.68 -13.62 -24.58
C GLU A 77 -20.48 -13.96 -23.66
N GLU A 78 -20.89 -14.23 -22.41
CA GLU A 78 -20.32 -15.09 -21.37
C GLU A 78 -19.24 -16.09 -21.84
N GLU A 79 -18.11 -16.11 -21.14
CA GLU A 79 -17.49 -17.37 -20.69
C GLU A 79 -16.64 -17.10 -19.43
N GLU A 80 -17.09 -17.67 -18.31
CA GLU A 80 -16.33 -17.84 -17.08
C GLU A 80 -15.17 -18.81 -17.35
N GLU A 81 -13.92 -18.34 -17.28
CA GLU A 81 -12.78 -19.23 -17.05
C GLU A 81 -12.14 -18.91 -15.69
N GLU A 82 -12.46 -19.77 -14.72
CA GLU A 82 -11.68 -19.97 -13.50
C GLU A 82 -10.24 -20.32 -13.88
N GLN A 83 -9.30 -19.38 -13.73
CA GLN A 83 -7.88 -19.73 -13.66
C GLN A 83 -7.48 -19.95 -12.20
N GLU A 84 -7.38 -21.22 -11.83
CA GLU A 84 -6.57 -21.69 -10.72
C GLU A 84 -5.13 -21.19 -10.90
N SER A 85 -4.76 -20.13 -10.18
CA SER A 85 -3.35 -19.81 -9.95
C SER A 85 -2.81 -20.80 -8.92
N GLU A 86 -2.11 -21.83 -9.37
CA GLU A 86 -1.26 -22.65 -8.52
C GLU A 86 -0.27 -21.73 -7.78
N GLN A 87 -0.41 -21.68 -6.46
CA GLN A 87 0.57 -21.10 -5.54
C GLN A 87 1.90 -21.83 -5.72
N ASP A 88 2.87 -21.18 -6.36
CA ASP A 88 4.28 -21.52 -6.17
C ASP A 88 4.72 -20.86 -4.87
N GLU A 89 4.54 -21.58 -3.76
CA GLU A 89 5.16 -21.30 -2.47
C GLU A 89 6.68 -21.35 -2.64
N THR A 90 7.26 -20.24 -3.12
CA THR A 90 8.65 -19.96 -2.82
C THR A 90 8.69 -19.55 -1.36
N GLU A 91 8.99 -20.52 -0.49
CA GLU A 91 9.50 -20.28 0.85
C GLU A 91 10.62 -19.24 0.76
N VAL A 92 10.27 -17.97 0.98
CA VAL A 92 11.23 -16.93 1.27
C VAL A 92 11.73 -17.26 2.66
N ASN A 93 12.85 -18.00 2.67
CA ASN A 93 13.59 -18.32 3.86
C ASN A 93 14.03 -17.00 4.51
N GLU A 94 13.25 -16.55 5.49
CA GLU A 94 13.64 -15.56 6.50
C GLU A 94 14.86 -16.12 7.25
N GLU A 95 16.07 -15.91 6.71
CA GLU A 95 17.35 -15.94 7.44
C GLU A 95 18.51 -15.84 6.42
N ASP A 96 18.83 -14.62 5.97
CA ASP A 96 20.23 -14.27 5.66
C ASP A 96 20.50 -12.76 5.78
N GLU A 97 20.40 -12.24 7.01
CA GLU A 97 20.75 -10.86 7.38
C GLU A 97 22.27 -10.54 7.26
N ASN A 98 23.10 -11.30 6.55
CA ASN A 98 24.53 -10.94 6.47
C ASN A 98 25.34 -11.41 5.26
N SER A 99 24.72 -11.78 4.15
CA SER A 99 25.47 -11.83 2.89
C SER A 99 25.54 -10.42 2.33
N LYS A 100 26.66 -9.72 2.56
CA LYS A 100 27.05 -8.58 1.73
C LYS A 100 27.17 -9.11 0.31
N GLN A 101 26.08 -9.08 -0.45
CA GLN A 101 26.13 -9.40 -1.86
C GLN A 101 27.09 -8.39 -2.48
N ASP A 102 28.19 -8.89 -3.05
CA ASP A 102 29.15 -8.10 -3.79
C ASP A 102 28.49 -7.64 -5.09
N LEU A 103 27.55 -6.70 -4.99
CA LEU A 103 26.91 -6.05 -6.11
C LEU A 103 27.98 -5.21 -6.82
N LYS A 104 28.25 -5.55 -8.08
CA LYS A 104 29.23 -4.86 -8.92
C LYS A 104 28.56 -4.28 -10.14
N GLY A 105 28.86 -3.00 -10.40
CA GLY A 105 28.30 -2.27 -11.53
C GLY A 105 26.82 -1.96 -11.37
N PHE A 106 26.38 -0.98 -12.13
CA PHE A 106 25.00 -0.46 -12.06
C PHE A 106 24.10 -1.08 -13.12
N GLU A 107 24.68 -1.72 -14.13
CA GLU A 107 23.98 -2.30 -15.28
C GLU A 107 23.02 -3.41 -14.88
N GLN A 108 23.26 -4.07 -13.74
CA GLN A 108 22.37 -5.09 -13.19
C GLN A 108 20.99 -4.54 -12.80
N PHE A 109 20.87 -3.25 -12.45
CA PHE A 109 19.59 -2.67 -12.00
C PHE A 109 18.63 -2.32 -13.15
N VAL A 110 19.07 -2.50 -14.41
CA VAL A 110 18.20 -2.36 -15.59
C VAL A 110 17.44 -3.65 -15.87
N ILE A 111 17.92 -4.78 -15.34
CA ILE A 111 17.37 -6.10 -15.61
C ILE A 111 16.45 -6.49 -14.46
N GLY A 112 15.25 -7.00 -14.78
CA GLY A 112 14.29 -7.49 -13.79
C GLY A 112 13.28 -6.42 -13.36
N SER A 113 12.69 -6.62 -12.19
CA SER A 113 11.66 -5.71 -11.65
C SER A 113 12.29 -4.40 -11.14
N PRO A 114 11.84 -3.23 -11.62
CA PRO A 114 12.32 -1.95 -11.10
C PRO A 114 12.06 -1.78 -9.59
N PHE A 115 10.95 -2.33 -9.09
CA PHE A 115 10.61 -2.28 -7.67
C PHE A 115 11.57 -3.13 -6.82
N GLU A 116 11.87 -4.36 -7.25
CA GLU A 116 12.85 -5.22 -6.57
C GLU A 116 14.26 -4.62 -6.61
N ASN A 117 14.66 -4.06 -7.75
CA ASN A 117 15.94 -3.38 -7.91
C ASN A 117 16.05 -2.15 -6.99
N SER A 118 14.97 -1.38 -6.86
CA SER A 118 14.87 -0.29 -5.89
C SER A 118 15.02 -0.80 -4.46
N LEU A 119 14.28 -1.86 -4.07
CA LEU A 119 14.36 -2.46 -2.73
C LEU A 119 15.76 -3.00 -2.41
N MET A 120 16.46 -3.61 -3.37
CA MET A 120 17.85 -4.06 -3.19
C MET A 120 18.79 -2.89 -2.85
N LEU A 121 18.66 -1.76 -3.55
CA LEU A 121 19.43 -0.56 -3.24
C LEU A 121 19.09 0.02 -1.86
N LEU A 122 17.81 0.02 -1.48
CA LEU A 122 17.36 0.53 -0.19
C LEU A 122 17.87 -0.33 0.96
N SER A 123 17.86 -1.66 0.82
CA SER A 123 18.46 -2.59 1.79
C SER A 123 19.97 -2.38 1.92
N LEU A 124 20.66 -2.14 0.81
CA LEU A 124 22.08 -1.78 0.85
C LEU A 124 22.31 -0.47 1.62
N ILE A 125 21.52 0.58 1.37
CA ILE A 125 21.63 1.85 2.10
C ILE A 125 21.40 1.66 3.60
N LYS A 126 20.38 0.88 3.99
CA LYS A 126 20.11 0.54 5.40
C LYS A 126 21.29 -0.20 6.04
N SER A 127 21.96 -1.09 5.32
CA SER A 127 23.14 -1.79 5.85
C SER A 127 24.34 -0.87 6.14
N LEU A 128 24.32 0.38 5.64
CA LEU A 128 25.33 1.40 5.91
C LEU A 128 25.00 2.26 7.15
N GLU A 129 23.84 2.02 7.79
CA GLU A 129 23.34 2.76 8.96
C GLU A 129 24.29 2.70 10.15
N ASP A 130 24.97 1.57 10.36
CA ASP A 130 25.90 1.35 11.47
C ASP A 130 27.16 2.25 11.46
N ASP A 131 27.42 2.99 10.37
CA ASP A 131 28.66 3.77 10.19
C ASP A 131 28.55 5.25 10.65
N ASP A 132 27.54 5.61 11.47
CA ASP A 132 27.25 7.00 11.94
C ASP A 132 27.10 8.03 10.79
N SER A 133 27.01 7.54 9.54
CA SER A 133 27.16 8.34 8.32
C SER A 133 25.82 8.81 7.74
N LEU A 134 24.72 8.14 8.10
CA LEU A 134 23.38 8.45 7.62
C LEU A 134 22.68 9.47 8.52
N ASN A 135 22.22 10.56 7.91
CA ASN A 135 21.30 11.48 8.56
C ASN A 135 19.91 10.81 8.68
N LYS A 136 19.24 11.01 9.82
CA LYS A 136 17.87 10.51 10.09
C LYS A 136 16.86 10.84 9.00
N LEU A 137 16.98 12.01 8.36
CA LEU A 137 16.11 12.38 7.23
C LEU A 137 16.33 11.47 6.03
N LEU A 138 17.59 11.17 5.69
CA LEU A 138 17.90 10.26 4.59
C LEU A 138 17.38 8.85 4.88
N LEU A 139 17.54 8.38 6.12
CA LEU A 139 17.02 7.08 6.54
C LEU A 139 15.48 7.06 6.53
N SER A 140 14.83 8.16 6.91
CA SER A 140 13.38 8.31 6.77
C SER A 140 12.95 8.19 5.31
N ASP A 141 13.62 8.88 4.39
CA ASP A 141 13.32 8.80 2.95
C ASP A 141 13.53 7.38 2.40
N VAL A 142 14.54 6.66 2.91
CA VAL A 142 14.80 5.26 2.55
C VAL A 142 13.67 4.34 3.01
N TYR A 143 13.17 4.51 4.24
CA TYR A 143 12.03 3.74 4.74
C TYR A 143 10.71 4.13 4.06
N ASP A 144 10.48 5.41 3.78
CA ASP A 144 9.32 5.89 3.02
C ASP A 144 9.29 5.27 1.62
N LEU A 145 10.41 5.31 0.90
CA LEU A 145 10.51 4.73 -0.43
C LEU A 145 10.36 3.20 -0.41
N ALA A 146 10.90 2.53 0.62
CA ALA A 146 10.68 1.09 0.79
C ALA A 146 9.18 0.78 1.00
N GLY A 147 8.49 1.58 1.83
CA GLY A 147 7.05 1.50 2.01
C GLY A 147 6.29 1.65 0.70
N ASN A 148 6.66 2.64 -0.13
CA ASN A 148 6.04 2.85 -1.44
C ASN A 148 6.27 1.63 -2.36
N ASN A 149 7.49 1.09 -2.45
CA ASN A 149 7.77 -0.08 -3.28
C ASN A 149 6.96 -1.32 -2.81
N HIS A 150 6.90 -1.56 -1.51
CA HIS A 150 6.12 -2.67 -0.97
C HIS A 150 4.61 -2.48 -1.18
N LEU A 151 4.11 -1.24 -1.11
CA LEU A 151 2.71 -0.93 -1.41
C LEU A 151 2.36 -1.26 -2.86
N GLU A 152 3.19 -0.87 -3.83
CA GLU A 152 2.98 -1.20 -5.26
C GLU A 152 3.06 -2.70 -5.54
N LEU A 153 3.81 -3.44 -4.73
CA LEU A 153 3.91 -4.90 -4.80
C LEU A 153 2.83 -5.60 -3.97
N GLU A 154 1.86 -4.86 -3.42
CA GLU A 154 0.80 -5.35 -2.53
C GLU A 154 1.33 -6.11 -1.28
N ASN A 155 2.60 -5.90 -0.93
CA ASN A 155 3.23 -6.47 0.25
C ASN A 155 2.99 -5.56 1.46
N PHE A 156 1.75 -5.56 1.96
CA PHE A 156 1.36 -4.69 3.07
C PHE A 156 2.06 -5.03 4.39
N GLU A 157 2.45 -6.31 4.57
CA GLU A 157 3.18 -6.79 5.74
C GLU A 157 4.53 -6.07 5.91
N GLU A 158 5.18 -5.70 4.80
CA GLU A 158 6.43 -4.92 4.81
C GLU A 158 6.22 -3.42 4.59
N ALA A 159 5.16 -3.01 3.88
CA ALA A 159 4.86 -1.60 3.63
C ALA A 159 4.55 -0.84 4.93
N ILE A 160 3.67 -1.40 5.76
CA ILE A 160 3.24 -0.81 7.03
C ILE A 160 4.43 -0.55 7.98
N PRO A 161 5.26 -1.55 8.35
CA PRO A 161 6.40 -1.31 9.25
C PRO A 161 7.45 -0.39 8.63
N SER A 162 7.58 -0.36 7.30
CA SER A 162 8.45 0.61 6.61
C SER A 162 7.96 2.05 6.83
N TYR A 163 6.68 2.32 6.62
CA TYR A 163 6.10 3.64 6.91
C TYR A 163 6.17 4.02 8.39
N GLU A 164 5.93 3.07 9.31
CA GLU A 164 6.07 3.32 10.75
C GLU A 164 7.51 3.69 11.13
N LYS A 165 8.53 3.02 10.56
CA LYS A 165 9.95 3.37 10.77
C LYS A 165 10.27 4.77 10.24
N ALA A 166 9.80 5.11 9.04
CA ALA A 166 9.96 6.47 8.48
C ALA A 166 9.34 7.53 9.40
N LEU A 167 8.10 7.30 9.83
CA LEU A 167 7.37 8.20 10.73
C LEU A 167 8.07 8.39 12.07
N ASN A 168 8.60 7.33 12.67
CA ASN A 168 9.34 7.43 13.93
C ASN A 168 10.58 8.34 13.78
N LEU A 169 11.30 8.23 12.66
CA LEU A 169 12.45 9.09 12.36
C LEU A 169 12.04 10.56 12.16
N LEU A 170 10.92 10.81 11.46
CA LEU A 170 10.37 12.16 11.26
C LEU A 170 9.89 12.79 12.56
N GLU A 171 9.15 12.04 13.40
CA GLU A 171 8.67 12.52 14.69
C GLU A 171 9.84 12.86 15.63
N GLU A 172 10.92 12.07 15.59
CA GLU A 172 12.12 12.38 16.37
C GLU A 172 12.85 13.61 15.83
N HIS A 173 12.98 13.71 14.50
CA HIS A 173 13.65 14.84 13.85
C HIS A 173 12.89 16.16 14.09
N TYR A 174 11.56 16.14 13.94
CA TYR A 174 10.66 17.28 14.14
C TYR A 174 9.97 17.29 15.50
N LYS A 175 10.66 16.82 16.55
CA LYS A 175 10.11 16.76 17.93
C LYS A 175 9.50 18.08 18.44
N ASP A 176 10.00 19.22 17.96
CA ASP A 176 9.53 20.55 18.33
C ASP A 176 8.38 21.06 17.43
N ASP A 177 8.09 20.36 16.34
CA ASP A 177 7.00 20.65 15.41
C ASP A 177 6.25 19.39 14.95
N SER A 178 5.41 18.85 15.83
CA SER A 178 4.54 17.72 15.53
C SER A 178 3.56 17.96 14.38
N THR A 179 3.39 19.21 13.93
CA THR A 179 2.49 19.59 12.83
C THR A 179 3.20 19.69 11.48
N ASN A 180 4.46 19.25 11.41
CA ASN A 180 5.22 19.24 10.16
C ASN A 180 4.45 18.50 9.04
N GLU A 181 4.54 19.02 7.82
CA GLU A 181 3.88 18.45 6.63
C GLU A 181 4.37 17.03 6.35
N ASP A 182 5.68 16.78 6.51
CA ASP A 182 6.30 15.48 6.26
C ASP A 182 5.72 14.41 7.20
N ILE A 183 5.48 14.75 8.47
CA ILE A 183 4.83 13.84 9.43
C ILE A 183 3.40 13.52 8.97
N THR A 184 2.62 14.53 8.57
CA THR A 184 1.25 14.29 8.12
C THR A 184 1.20 13.49 6.83
N GLU A 185 2.15 13.69 5.92
CA GLU A 185 2.26 12.93 4.67
C GLU A 185 2.63 11.47 4.94
N GLY A 186 3.59 11.21 5.83
CA GLY A 186 3.93 9.84 6.24
C GLY A 186 2.73 9.10 6.86
N TYR A 187 1.91 9.79 7.67
CA TYR A 187 0.70 9.18 8.22
C TYR A 187 -0.34 8.88 7.14
N MET A 188 -0.47 9.73 6.11
CA MET A 188 -1.40 9.48 4.99
C MET A 188 -1.01 8.21 4.24
N LYS A 189 0.28 8.03 3.92
CA LYS A 189 0.78 6.81 3.26
C LYS A 189 0.60 5.56 4.12
N LEU A 190 0.83 5.68 5.43
CA LEU A 190 0.54 4.59 6.38
C LEU A 190 -0.96 4.25 6.38
N CYS A 191 -1.85 5.26 6.40
CA CYS A 191 -3.29 5.05 6.32
C CYS A 191 -3.70 4.37 5.02
N GLU A 192 -3.10 4.72 3.89
CA GLU A 192 -3.32 4.05 2.60
C GLU A 192 -2.95 2.57 2.66
N ALA A 193 -1.76 2.24 3.17
CA ALA A 193 -1.34 0.85 3.34
C ALA A 193 -2.29 0.06 4.27
N LEU A 194 -2.72 0.67 5.39
CA LEU A 194 -3.66 0.04 6.33
C LEU A 194 -5.04 -0.18 5.72
N LYS A 195 -5.50 0.75 4.87
CA LYS A 195 -6.77 0.63 4.13
C LYS A 195 -6.74 -0.59 3.21
N TRP A 196 -5.66 -0.74 2.43
CA TRP A 196 -5.50 -1.90 1.55
C TRP A 196 -5.29 -3.21 2.32
N ALA A 197 -4.59 -3.17 3.44
CA ALA A 197 -4.44 -4.31 4.35
C ALA A 197 -5.73 -4.67 5.13
N GLN A 198 -6.80 -3.88 4.99
CA GLN A 198 -8.07 -4.02 5.72
C GLN A 198 -7.91 -3.97 7.26
N ASP A 199 -6.86 -3.31 7.75
CA ASP A 199 -6.65 -3.07 9.18
C ASP A 199 -7.48 -1.86 9.64
N THR A 200 -8.78 -2.08 9.78
CA THR A 200 -9.75 -1.04 10.15
C THR A 200 -9.46 -0.38 11.50
N GLU A 201 -8.92 -1.13 12.47
CA GLU A 201 -8.63 -0.61 13.82
C GLU A 201 -7.48 0.40 13.78
N ASN A 202 -6.36 0.03 13.15
CA ASN A 202 -5.23 0.95 13.05
C ASN A 202 -5.50 2.08 12.04
N TYR A 203 -6.22 1.80 10.94
CA TYR A 203 -6.62 2.82 9.98
C TYR A 203 -7.40 3.95 10.67
N GLU A 204 -8.46 3.63 11.43
CA GLU A 204 -9.27 4.61 12.16
C GLU A 204 -8.43 5.41 13.17
N LYS A 205 -7.56 4.71 13.92
CA LYS A 205 -6.66 5.33 14.91
C LYS A 205 -5.74 6.37 14.28
N TYR A 206 -5.08 6.04 13.16
CA TYR A 206 -4.15 6.95 12.50
C TYR A 206 -4.87 8.04 11.72
N LEU A 207 -6.04 7.77 11.14
CA LEU A 207 -6.89 8.77 10.49
C LEU A 207 -7.28 9.89 11.47
N LYS A 208 -7.75 9.54 12.67
CA LYS A 208 -8.02 10.51 13.75
C LYS A 208 -6.78 11.31 14.14
N LYS A 209 -5.59 10.69 14.14
CA LYS A 209 -4.33 11.37 14.42
C LYS A 209 -4.01 12.40 13.35
N ILE A 210 -4.15 12.07 12.06
CA ILE A 210 -3.92 12.99 10.94
C ILE A 210 -4.85 14.20 11.04
N ILE A 211 -6.16 13.97 11.18
CA ILE A 211 -7.16 15.05 11.29
C ILE A 211 -6.75 16.04 12.39
N ARG A 212 -6.41 15.53 13.58
CA ARG A 212 -5.97 16.36 14.71
C ARG A 212 -4.70 17.16 14.40
N LEU A 213 -3.73 16.57 13.69
CA LEU A 213 -2.49 17.26 13.32
C LEU A 213 -2.74 18.37 12.31
N ILE A 214 -3.58 18.14 11.30
CA ILE A 214 -3.92 19.17 10.31
C ILE A 214 -4.75 20.30 10.95
N GLU A 215 -5.74 19.98 11.79
CA GLU A 215 -6.50 21.00 12.55
C GLU A 215 -5.57 21.88 13.38
N LEU A 216 -4.62 21.26 14.10
CA LEU A 216 -3.63 21.97 14.91
C LEU A 216 -2.69 22.84 14.05
N ARG A 217 -2.31 22.36 12.86
CA ARG A 217 -1.51 23.12 11.89
C ARG A 217 -2.25 24.36 11.39
N VAL A 218 -3.53 24.21 11.06
CA VAL A 218 -4.41 25.29 10.61
C VAL A 218 -4.63 26.33 11.72
N ASP A 219 -4.99 25.89 12.92
CA ASP A 219 -5.25 26.77 14.07
C ASP A 219 -4.03 27.60 14.47
N ARG A 220 -2.84 26.98 14.38
CA ARG A 220 -1.56 27.64 14.67
C ARG A 220 -1.05 28.51 13.52
N ARG A 221 -1.78 28.59 12.39
CA ARG A 221 -1.37 29.30 11.17
C ARG A 221 0.00 28.87 10.66
N LYS A 222 0.30 27.58 10.81
CA LYS A 222 1.53 26.95 10.30
C LYS A 222 1.35 26.31 8.92
N SER A 223 0.12 26.25 8.43
CA SER A 223 -0.18 25.73 7.10
C SER A 223 0.50 26.57 6.01
N LYS A 224 1.22 25.91 5.10
CA LYS A 224 1.78 26.55 3.89
C LYS A 224 0.68 26.83 2.86
N ASP A 225 -0.31 25.94 2.79
CA ASP A 225 -1.46 26.01 1.90
C ASP A 225 -2.73 25.66 2.67
N LEU A 226 -3.41 26.70 3.12
CA LEU A 226 -4.60 26.59 3.96
C LEU A 226 -5.78 25.93 3.22
N GLU A 227 -5.90 26.15 1.91
CA GLU A 227 -7.01 25.59 1.13
C GLU A 227 -6.79 24.09 0.90
N LYS A 228 -5.54 23.68 0.61
CA LYS A 228 -5.17 22.26 0.52
C LYS A 228 -5.40 21.53 1.85
N ASP A 229 -5.02 22.13 2.98
CA ASP A 229 -5.24 21.52 4.30
C ASP A 229 -6.73 21.40 4.65
N LYS A 230 -7.56 22.39 4.28
CA LYS A 230 -9.02 22.29 4.48
C LYS A 230 -9.66 21.24 3.60
N ALA A 231 -9.25 21.13 2.34
CA ALA A 231 -9.75 20.10 1.42
C ALA A 231 -9.42 18.70 1.95
N ARG A 232 -8.17 18.47 2.36
CA ARG A 232 -7.75 17.22 3.01
C ARG A 232 -8.53 16.93 4.29
N LEU A 233 -8.78 17.94 5.12
CA LEU A 233 -9.58 17.75 6.33
C LEU A 233 -11.02 17.34 6.04
N LEU A 234 -11.59 17.77 4.92
CA LEU A 234 -12.93 17.36 4.51
C LEU A 234 -12.93 15.88 4.12
N GLU A 235 -12.03 15.49 3.22
CA GLU A 235 -11.86 14.10 2.74
C GLU A 235 -11.62 13.12 3.89
N LEU A 236 -10.66 13.43 4.79
CA LEU A 236 -10.34 12.54 5.91
C LEU A 236 -11.50 12.42 6.92
N LYS A 237 -12.37 13.43 7.03
CA LYS A 237 -13.55 13.38 7.89
C LYS A 237 -14.66 12.55 7.26
N GLU A 238 -14.83 12.65 5.94
CA GLU A 238 -15.74 11.78 5.18
C GLU A 238 -15.31 10.31 5.33
N ASP A 239 -14.03 10.00 5.13
CA ASP A 239 -13.48 8.66 5.36
C ASP A 239 -13.74 8.16 6.79
N LEU A 240 -13.59 9.03 7.79
CA LEU A 240 -13.83 8.64 9.19
C LEU A 240 -15.31 8.38 9.47
N ASP A 241 -16.20 9.18 8.89
CA ASP A 241 -17.64 9.00 9.01
C ASP A 241 -18.08 7.68 8.33
N ASP A 242 -17.51 7.35 7.16
CA ASP A 242 -17.76 6.07 6.47
C ASP A 242 -17.35 4.85 7.32
N ILE A 243 -16.18 4.91 7.99
CA ILE A 243 -15.75 3.86 8.92
C ILE A 243 -16.76 3.73 10.05
N ASN A 244 -17.15 4.85 10.68
CA ASN A 244 -18.09 4.84 11.79
C ASN A 244 -19.44 4.24 11.36
N GLU A 245 -19.96 4.65 10.20
CA GLU A 245 -21.21 4.12 9.67
C GLU A 245 -21.13 2.63 9.32
N SER A 246 -19.98 2.15 8.86
CA SER A 246 -19.76 0.72 8.57
C SER A 246 -19.75 -0.13 9.84
N GLN A 247 -19.31 0.44 10.97
CA GLN A 247 -19.25 -0.22 12.27
C GLN A 247 -20.57 -0.12 13.07
N MET A 248 -21.51 0.75 12.67
CA MET A 248 -22.80 0.89 13.35
C MET A 248 -23.70 -0.34 13.18
N ASP A 249 -24.40 -0.73 14.25
CA ASP A 249 -25.44 -1.77 14.18
C ASP A 249 -26.51 -1.35 13.17
N ILE A 250 -26.93 -2.27 12.30
CA ILE A 250 -27.97 -2.04 11.30
C ILE A 250 -29.29 -1.52 11.90
N ARG A 251 -29.56 -1.85 13.18
CA ARG A 251 -30.72 -1.34 13.93
C ARG A 251 -30.56 0.11 14.39
N GLU A 252 -29.34 0.56 14.60
CA GLU A 252 -29.03 1.96 14.87
C GLU A 252 -29.05 2.77 13.57
N ARG A 253 -28.52 2.20 12.48
CA ARG A 253 -28.53 2.81 11.14
C ARG A 253 -29.94 2.93 10.56
N HIS A 254 -30.77 1.91 10.80
CA HIS A 254 -32.16 1.84 10.37
C HIS A 254 -33.07 1.54 11.57
N PRO A 255 -33.60 2.57 12.25
CA PRO A 255 -34.54 2.38 13.35
C PRO A 255 -35.80 1.59 12.94
N GLU A 256 -36.14 1.65 11.65
CA GLU A 256 -37.21 0.89 11.02
C GLU A 256 -36.87 -0.58 10.75
N PHE A 257 -35.62 -1.02 10.93
CA PHE A 257 -35.15 -2.37 10.60
C PHE A 257 -36.03 -3.45 11.21
N ASP A 258 -36.37 -3.33 12.50
CA ASP A 258 -37.22 -4.29 13.19
C ASP A 258 -38.65 -4.32 12.61
N SER A 259 -39.15 -3.19 12.10
CA SER A 259 -40.47 -3.11 11.47
C SER A 259 -40.48 -3.71 10.06
N VAL A 260 -39.41 -3.50 9.29
CA VAL A 260 -39.20 -4.09 7.96
C VAL A 260 -38.99 -5.59 8.07
N LEU A 261 -38.16 -6.04 9.01
CA LEU A 261 -37.92 -7.46 9.28
C LEU A 261 -39.19 -8.18 9.71
N LYS A 262 -40.00 -7.59 10.61
CA LYS A 262 -41.31 -8.12 10.99
C LYS A 262 -42.28 -8.23 9.82
N ARG A 263 -42.29 -7.21 8.94
CA ARG A 263 -43.15 -7.22 7.74
C ARG A 263 -42.69 -8.30 6.75
N ALA A 264 -41.39 -8.44 6.52
CA ALA A 264 -40.84 -9.45 5.63
C ALA A 264 -41.09 -10.87 6.16
N LEU A 265 -40.83 -11.13 7.44
CA LEU A 265 -41.13 -12.43 8.07
C LEU A 265 -42.64 -12.73 8.11
N GLY A 266 -43.47 -11.72 8.36
CA GLY A 266 -44.94 -11.85 8.34
C GLY A 266 -45.53 -12.02 6.94
N GLN A 267 -44.79 -11.69 5.88
CA GLN A 267 -45.16 -11.98 4.49
C GLN A 267 -44.67 -13.37 4.05
N LEU A 268 -43.58 -13.86 4.63
CA LEU A 268 -43.03 -15.20 4.38
C LEU A 268 -43.86 -16.29 5.09
N LEU A 269 -44.38 -15.97 6.27
CA LEU A 269 -45.39 -16.79 6.97
C LEU A 269 -46.77 -16.49 6.38
N SER A 270 -47.14 -17.25 5.34
CA SER A 270 -48.51 -17.19 4.81
C SER A 270 -49.52 -17.46 5.92
N PRO A 271 -50.68 -16.75 5.97
CA PRO A 271 -51.72 -16.96 6.98
C PRO A 271 -52.25 -18.40 7.07
N ASP A 272 -52.02 -19.20 6.03
CA ASP A 272 -52.51 -20.58 5.94
C ASP A 272 -51.73 -21.60 6.79
N GLU A 273 -50.55 -21.26 7.32
CA GLU A 273 -49.83 -22.13 8.29
C GLU A 273 -50.02 -21.71 9.76
N ILE A 274 -50.50 -20.50 10.05
CA ILE A 274 -50.71 -20.02 11.43
C ILE A 274 -52.10 -20.45 11.98
N SER A 275 -53.00 -20.96 11.14
CA SER A 275 -54.32 -21.43 11.57
C SER A 275 -54.39 -22.92 11.94
N ALA A 276 -53.26 -23.62 12.09
CA ALA A 276 -53.25 -24.98 12.62
C ALA A 276 -52.25 -25.11 13.78
N ASN A 277 -52.78 -25.27 14.99
CA ASN A 277 -52.10 -25.56 16.27
C ASN A 277 -51.47 -24.38 17.02
N SER A 278 -52.34 -23.58 17.65
CA SER A 278 -52.01 -22.79 18.84
C SER A 278 -51.75 -23.65 20.11
N ASP A 279 -51.16 -24.83 19.97
CA ASP A 279 -50.82 -25.75 21.07
C ASP A 279 -49.49 -26.53 20.82
N ALA A 280 -48.65 -26.06 19.90
CA ALA A 280 -47.31 -26.64 19.72
C ALA A 280 -46.33 -26.08 20.77
N VAL A 281 -46.01 -26.94 21.74
CA VAL A 281 -44.93 -26.83 22.72
C VAL A 281 -43.68 -26.22 22.09
N ILE A 282 -43.33 -25.01 22.52
CA ILE A 282 -42.04 -24.36 22.23
C ILE A 282 -40.96 -25.29 22.79
N ASN A 283 -40.24 -25.97 21.89
CA ASN A 283 -39.19 -26.91 22.26
C ASN A 283 -37.97 -26.11 22.73
N ASP A 284 -37.75 -26.12 24.05
CA ASP A 284 -36.66 -25.40 24.71
C ASP A 284 -35.30 -26.05 24.37
N LEU A 285 -34.53 -25.39 23.50
CA LEU A 285 -33.19 -25.82 23.09
C LEU A 285 -32.10 -25.52 24.14
N SER A 286 -32.47 -25.07 25.35
CA SER A 286 -31.56 -24.86 26.49
C SER A 286 -30.75 -26.10 26.89
N SER A 287 -31.12 -27.28 26.39
CA SER A 287 -30.44 -28.55 26.65
C SER A 287 -29.31 -28.89 25.65
N ILE A 288 -29.15 -28.13 24.54
CA ILE A 288 -28.11 -28.39 23.52
C ILE A 288 -26.75 -27.77 23.88
N VAL A 289 -26.70 -26.78 24.79
CA VAL A 289 -25.43 -26.25 25.28
C VAL A 289 -24.87 -27.16 26.38
N LYS A 290 -24.12 -28.20 25.99
CA LYS A 290 -23.28 -28.97 26.91
C LYS A 290 -22.20 -28.06 27.49
N LYS A 291 -22.47 -27.47 28.66
CA LYS A 291 -21.44 -26.81 29.49
C LYS A 291 -20.35 -27.84 29.82
N LYS A 292 -19.15 -27.63 29.27
CA LYS A 292 -17.92 -28.32 29.71
C LYS A 292 -17.77 -28.07 31.21
N LYS A 293 -17.75 -29.15 32.02
CA LYS A 293 -17.45 -29.03 33.45
C LYS A 293 -16.01 -28.53 33.62
N PRO A 294 -15.75 -27.54 34.48
CA PRO A 294 -14.40 -27.12 34.82
C PRO A 294 -13.69 -28.23 35.59
N LYS A 295 -12.48 -28.60 35.15
CA LYS A 295 -11.58 -29.47 35.92
C LYS A 295 -11.09 -28.68 37.13
N HIS A 296 -11.51 -29.06 38.33
CA HIS A 296 -10.87 -28.62 39.56
C HIS A 296 -9.87 -29.70 40.02
N LYS A 297 -8.61 -29.27 40.12
CA LYS A 297 -7.46 -29.80 40.88
C LYS A 297 -7.22 -31.31 40.86
#